data_AF-A0A3N5ZCZ2-F1
#
_entry.id   AF-A0A3N5ZCZ2-F1
#
_cell.length_a   1.000
_cell.length_b   1.000
_cell.length_c   1.000
_cell.angle_alpha   90.00
_cell.angle_beta   90.00
_cell.angle_gamma   90.00
#
_symmetry.space_group_name_H-M   'P 1'
#
loop_
_entity.id
_entity.type
_entity.pdbx_description
1 polymer ?
#
loop_
_entity_poly.entity_id
_entity_poly.type
_entity_poly.pdbx_seq_one_letter_code
_entity_poly.pdbx_strand_id
1 'polypeptide(L)'
;MKRTVLFLLALAFVSCSQQPAVDPEVARWEQQAQNITIVRDDWGIPHVHGKTDADAVFGVVYAQAEDDFNRVETNYLNAMGMLAEAEGESAVYRDLRMKLFIVPEKLKEQYEASPAWLKSLMNAYADGLNYYLHKHPQVKRRAIERFEPWMALSFTEGSIGGDIESINLARLEAFYAKGPTTPPAGAGVAGPPAGESEPGGSNGIAIAPSNTANKRALLLINPHTSFFFRAEAQMTSDEGLNAYGAITWGQFFIYQGFNDRAGWMHTSSGVDNIDEFMETIANKDGRYYYRYGAEERPVETSTVTVPYKTASGMAQKTFTVYRTHRGPIIREEGGKWVSVGLMHKPIDALIQSFSRTKATGYESFRKTMDLHTNSSNNTIYADAGGTISYFHSNFIPRRDARFDWRRAVDGSDPATEWGPVLSVEETPLLVNPASGWLYNTNNWPWSAAGPSSPKQADYPPYVENGAENARGLHAVRVLQDKKDFTLESLLAAAYDSYLPWFEKTLPAL
;
A
#
# COMPACT_ATOMS: atom_id res chain seq x y z
N MET A 1 57.88 -76.64 -30.03
CA MET A 1 57.85 -76.31 -28.58
C MET A 1 57.69 -74.78 -28.47
N LYS A 2 56.46 -74.28 -28.35
CA LYS A 2 55.86 -73.66 -27.14
C LYS A 2 56.72 -72.57 -26.48
N ARG A 3 56.38 -71.29 -26.74
CA ARG A 3 55.92 -70.26 -25.77
C ARG A 3 56.19 -68.85 -26.32
N THR A 4 55.14 -68.15 -26.76
CA THR A 4 55.17 -66.70 -26.98
C THR A 4 54.08 -66.09 -26.10
N VAL A 5 54.50 -65.25 -25.16
CA VAL A 5 53.67 -64.51 -24.21
C VAL A 5 53.05 -63.33 -24.96
N LEU A 6 51.70 -63.22 -24.95
CA LEU A 6 50.99 -62.04 -25.44
C LEU A 6 50.52 -61.21 -24.23
N PHE A 7 51.01 -59.98 -24.14
CA PHE A 7 50.51 -58.95 -23.21
C PHE A 7 49.14 -58.45 -23.69
N LEU A 8 48.14 -58.50 -22.81
CA LEU A 8 46.83 -57.85 -22.99
C LEU A 8 46.88 -56.47 -22.34
N LEU A 9 46.83 -55.40 -23.15
CA LEU A 9 46.51 -54.06 -22.71
C LEU A 9 44.99 -53.95 -22.53
N ALA A 10 44.53 -53.71 -21.30
CA ALA A 10 43.17 -53.27 -21.02
C ALA A 10 43.15 -51.73 -20.99
N LEU A 11 42.52 -51.09 -21.99
CA LEU A 11 42.15 -49.68 -21.92
C LEU A 11 40.90 -49.54 -21.06
N ALA A 12 41.02 -48.89 -19.90
CA ALA A 12 39.90 -48.42 -19.11
C ALA A 12 39.41 -47.08 -19.67
N PHE A 13 38.21 -47.06 -20.26
CA PHE A 13 37.49 -45.83 -20.54
C PHE A 13 36.88 -45.30 -19.24
N VAL A 14 37.49 -44.24 -18.68
CA VAL A 14 36.89 -43.44 -17.61
C VAL A 14 35.95 -42.44 -18.27
N SER A 15 34.65 -42.72 -18.25
CA SER A 15 33.63 -41.71 -18.55
C SER A 15 33.57 -40.72 -17.40
N CYS A 16 34.14 -39.53 -17.59
CA CYS A 16 33.82 -38.37 -16.75
C CYS A 16 32.35 -37.99 -16.97
N SER A 17 31.47 -38.39 -16.05
CA SER A 17 30.17 -37.76 -15.90
C SER A 17 30.40 -36.33 -15.39
N GLN A 18 30.25 -35.32 -16.25
CA GLN A 18 30.14 -33.94 -15.80
C GLN A 18 28.90 -33.84 -14.89
N GLN A 19 29.12 -33.54 -13.60
CA GLN A 19 28.02 -33.10 -12.74
C GLN A 19 27.35 -31.87 -13.38
N PRO A 20 26.02 -31.79 -13.38
CA PRO A 20 25.34 -30.59 -13.87
C PRO A 20 25.86 -29.39 -13.07
N ALA A 21 26.27 -28.33 -13.78
CA ALA A 21 26.73 -27.10 -13.15
C ALA A 21 25.58 -26.55 -12.28
N VAL A 22 25.87 -26.27 -11.01
CA VAL A 22 24.91 -25.60 -10.12
C VAL A 22 24.59 -24.24 -10.72
N ASP A 23 23.30 -23.92 -10.85
CA ASP A 23 22.84 -22.61 -11.30
C ASP A 23 23.47 -21.53 -10.41
N PRO A 24 24.26 -20.59 -10.97
CA PRO A 24 24.91 -19.54 -10.18
C PRO A 24 23.96 -18.73 -9.32
N GLU A 25 22.71 -18.60 -9.75
CA GLU A 25 21.69 -17.90 -8.98
C GLU A 25 21.22 -18.71 -7.77
N VAL A 26 20.97 -20.01 -7.94
CA VAL A 26 20.61 -20.90 -6.83
C VAL A 26 21.73 -20.93 -5.80
N ALA A 27 22.99 -21.01 -6.22
CA ALA A 27 24.14 -20.95 -5.32
C ALA A 27 24.18 -19.65 -4.51
N ARG A 28 23.84 -18.51 -5.13
CA ARG A 28 23.75 -17.20 -4.46
C ARG A 28 22.61 -17.16 -3.43
N TRP A 29 21.44 -17.68 -3.76
CA TRP A 29 20.31 -17.76 -2.82
C TRP A 29 20.64 -18.68 -1.63
N GLU A 30 21.22 -19.85 -1.88
CA GLU A 30 21.66 -20.77 -0.83
C GLU A 30 22.70 -20.12 0.09
N GLN A 31 23.64 -19.36 -0.48
CA GLN A 31 24.62 -18.61 0.30
C GLN A 31 23.96 -17.52 1.15
N GLN A 32 22.99 -16.77 0.60
CA GLN A 32 22.27 -15.74 1.36
C GLN A 32 21.44 -16.36 2.48
N ALA A 33 20.77 -17.49 2.22
CA ALA A 33 19.98 -18.22 3.21
C ALA A 33 20.80 -18.66 4.43
N GLN A 34 22.11 -18.92 4.27
CA GLN A 34 23.01 -19.24 5.39
C GLN A 34 23.25 -18.07 6.36
N ASN A 35 22.92 -16.84 5.97
CA ASN A 35 22.99 -15.66 6.82
C ASN A 35 21.70 -15.40 7.62
N ILE A 36 20.68 -16.24 7.44
CA ILE A 36 19.32 -16.01 7.92
C ILE A 36 18.93 -17.09 8.91
N THR A 37 18.32 -16.68 10.02
CA THR A 37 17.64 -17.59 10.95
C THR A 37 16.17 -17.21 11.00
N ILE A 38 15.29 -18.18 10.82
CA ILE A 38 13.85 -18.03 11.02
C ILE A 38 13.45 -18.94 12.18
N VAL A 39 13.00 -18.34 13.29
CA VAL A 39 12.42 -19.06 14.42
C VAL A 39 10.92 -18.83 14.40
N ARG A 40 10.11 -19.88 14.43
CA ARG A 40 8.65 -19.74 14.58
C ARG A 40 8.25 -20.01 16.02
N ASP A 41 7.36 -19.19 16.55
CA ASP A 41 6.80 -19.37 17.90
C ASP A 41 5.60 -20.35 17.91
N ASP A 42 4.94 -20.47 19.06
CA ASP A 42 3.79 -21.37 19.27
C ASP A 42 2.58 -21.05 18.37
N TRP A 43 2.51 -19.83 17.81
CA TRP A 43 1.47 -19.38 16.90
C TRP A 43 1.90 -19.43 15.43
N GLY A 44 3.13 -19.87 15.17
CA GLY A 44 3.71 -19.92 13.83
C GLY A 44 4.29 -18.59 13.35
N ILE A 45 4.35 -17.56 14.21
CA ILE A 45 4.83 -16.23 13.84
C ILE A 45 6.34 -16.31 13.54
N PRO A 46 6.80 -15.92 12.35
CA PRO A 46 8.21 -15.94 12.01
C PRO A 46 8.95 -14.78 12.69
N HIS A 47 9.95 -15.14 13.49
CA HIS A 47 11.00 -14.26 14.00
C HIS A 47 12.23 -14.40 13.11
N VAL A 48 12.39 -13.46 12.18
CA VAL A 48 13.46 -13.46 11.18
C VAL A 48 14.63 -12.62 11.69
N HIS A 49 15.82 -13.20 11.64
CA HIS A 49 17.07 -12.52 11.90
C HIS A 49 18.04 -12.70 10.72
N GLY A 50 18.63 -11.61 10.24
CA GLY A 50 19.62 -11.62 9.16
C GLY A 50 20.87 -10.81 9.50
N LYS A 51 22.01 -11.11 8.88
CA LYS A 51 23.24 -10.30 9.07
C LYS A 51 23.13 -8.90 8.47
N THR A 52 22.28 -8.73 7.46
CA THR A 52 21.96 -7.46 6.83
C THR A 52 20.46 -7.23 6.81
N ASP A 53 20.02 -5.99 6.58
CA ASP A 53 18.60 -5.68 6.35
C ASP A 53 18.05 -6.46 5.14
N ALA A 54 18.88 -6.65 4.10
CA ALA A 54 18.52 -7.43 2.93
C ALA A 54 18.33 -8.91 3.27
N ASP A 55 19.17 -9.49 4.14
CA ASP A 55 18.99 -10.87 4.62
C ASP A 55 17.67 -11.02 5.41
N ALA A 56 17.33 -10.05 6.25
CA ALA A 56 16.06 -10.05 6.96
C ALA A 56 14.86 -9.95 6.00
N VAL A 57 14.95 -9.11 4.96
CA VAL A 57 13.94 -9.02 3.89
C VAL A 57 13.79 -10.33 3.13
N PHE A 58 14.89 -10.98 2.73
CA PHE A 58 14.85 -12.29 2.09
C PHE A 58 14.11 -13.30 2.96
N GLY A 59 14.44 -13.35 4.26
CA GLY A 59 13.85 -14.30 5.20
C GLY A 59 12.36 -14.06 5.42
N VAL A 60 11.91 -12.80 5.54
CA VAL A 60 10.50 -12.50 5.80
C VAL A 60 9.60 -12.82 4.61
N VAL A 61 10.05 -12.57 3.38
CA VAL A 61 9.23 -12.84 2.20
C VAL A 61 9.20 -14.34 1.90
N TYR A 62 10.29 -15.05 2.20
CA TYR A 62 10.33 -16.52 2.19
C TYR A 62 9.32 -17.10 3.20
N ALA A 63 9.32 -16.62 4.45
CA ALA A 63 8.37 -17.07 5.47
C ALA A 63 6.91 -16.75 5.09
N GLN A 64 6.65 -15.57 4.53
CA GLN A 64 5.32 -15.23 4.01
C GLN A 64 4.87 -16.17 2.89
N ALA A 65 5.78 -16.58 2.01
CA ALA A 65 5.47 -17.52 0.94
C ALA A 65 5.22 -18.94 1.49
N GLU A 66 5.94 -19.37 2.53
CA GLU A 66 5.61 -20.61 3.26
C GLU A 66 4.20 -20.60 3.84
N ASP A 67 3.78 -19.46 4.37
CA ASP A 67 2.50 -19.31 5.04
C ASP A 67 1.33 -19.22 4.04
N ASP A 68 1.45 -18.38 3.01
CA ASP A 68 0.41 -18.17 2.00
C ASP A 68 0.94 -17.58 0.67
N PHE A 69 1.70 -18.37 -0.09
CA PHE A 69 2.18 -17.96 -1.41
C PHE A 69 1.05 -17.49 -2.35
N ASN A 70 -0.14 -18.10 -2.27
CA ASN A 70 -1.26 -17.72 -3.14
C ASN A 70 -1.69 -16.26 -2.91
N ARG A 71 -1.73 -15.79 -1.65
CA ARG A 71 -2.01 -14.38 -1.36
C ARG A 71 -0.88 -13.45 -1.77
N VAL A 72 0.37 -13.87 -1.54
CA VAL A 72 1.55 -13.12 -2.02
C VAL A 72 1.46 -12.91 -3.54
N GLU A 73 1.25 -13.99 -4.31
CA GLU A 73 1.12 -13.90 -5.77
C GLU A 73 -0.10 -13.07 -6.17
N THR A 74 -1.26 -13.26 -5.53
CA THR A 74 -2.49 -12.53 -5.86
C THR A 74 -2.33 -11.01 -5.70
N ASN A 75 -1.66 -10.56 -4.64
CA ASN A 75 -1.42 -9.13 -4.42
C ASN A 75 -0.54 -8.53 -5.53
N TYR A 76 0.51 -9.24 -5.95
CA TYR A 76 1.37 -8.79 -7.06
C TYR A 76 0.68 -8.87 -8.43
N LEU A 77 -0.15 -9.89 -8.66
CA LEU A 77 -0.98 -9.97 -9.87
C LEU A 77 -1.93 -8.79 -9.96
N ASN A 78 -2.61 -8.43 -8.87
CA ASN A 78 -3.45 -7.23 -8.84
C ASN A 78 -2.61 -5.96 -9.04
N ALA A 79 -1.53 -5.77 -8.27
CA ALA A 79 -0.68 -4.58 -8.33
C ALA A 79 -0.12 -4.31 -9.74
N MET A 80 0.30 -5.34 -10.47
CA MET A 80 0.86 -5.22 -11.83
C MET A 80 -0.19 -5.25 -12.96
N GLY A 81 -1.47 -5.43 -12.61
CA GLY A 81 -2.54 -5.64 -13.58
C GLY A 81 -2.33 -6.90 -14.42
N MET A 82 -2.12 -8.03 -13.77
CA MET A 82 -1.95 -9.37 -14.36
C MET A 82 -3.01 -10.36 -13.82
N LEU A 83 -4.01 -9.90 -13.10
CA LEU A 83 -5.01 -10.77 -12.48
C LEU A 83 -5.84 -11.52 -13.52
N ALA A 84 -6.07 -10.94 -14.70
CA ALA A 84 -6.78 -11.58 -15.80
C ALA A 84 -6.01 -12.76 -16.40
N GLU A 85 -4.68 -12.80 -16.28
CA GLU A 85 -3.88 -13.97 -16.64
C GLU A 85 -4.15 -15.16 -15.72
N ALA A 86 -4.59 -14.90 -14.50
CA ALA A 86 -4.95 -15.92 -13.52
C ALA A 86 -6.44 -16.23 -13.46
N GLU A 87 -7.31 -15.21 -13.59
CA GLU A 87 -8.77 -15.28 -13.34
C GLU A 87 -9.60 -15.22 -14.62
N GLY A 88 -8.98 -14.87 -15.74
CA GLY A 88 -9.63 -14.77 -17.03
C GLY A 88 -10.32 -13.42 -17.28
N GLU A 89 -11.23 -13.43 -18.25
CA GLU A 89 -11.79 -12.22 -18.87
C GLU A 89 -12.45 -11.25 -17.87
N SER A 90 -13.05 -11.75 -16.79
CA SER A 90 -13.73 -10.90 -15.79
C SER A 90 -12.80 -9.93 -15.06
N ALA A 91 -11.48 -10.15 -15.09
CA ALA A 91 -10.51 -9.25 -14.47
C ALA A 91 -9.88 -8.25 -15.46
N VAL A 92 -10.23 -8.27 -16.75
CA VAL A 92 -9.56 -7.44 -17.78
C VAL A 92 -9.62 -5.94 -17.48
N TYR A 93 -10.76 -5.41 -17.02
CA TYR A 93 -10.86 -3.98 -16.69
C TYR A 93 -10.20 -3.62 -15.36
N ARG A 94 -10.06 -4.59 -14.45
CA ARG A 94 -9.26 -4.43 -13.23
C ARG A 94 -7.80 -4.30 -13.58
N ASP A 95 -7.30 -5.14 -14.47
CA ASP A 95 -5.93 -5.06 -14.98
C ASP A 95 -5.72 -3.77 -15.77
N LEU A 96 -6.66 -3.38 -16.63
CA LEU A 96 -6.59 -2.10 -17.35
C LEU A 96 -6.45 -0.93 -16.37
N ARG A 97 -7.26 -0.89 -15.31
CA ARG A 97 -7.19 0.16 -14.26
C ARG A 97 -5.78 0.30 -13.71
N MET A 98 -5.14 -0.82 -13.38
CA MET A 98 -3.78 -0.82 -12.83
C MET A 98 -2.76 -0.41 -13.89
N LYS A 99 -2.86 -0.94 -15.11
CA LYS A 99 -1.96 -0.62 -16.23
C LYS A 99 -2.04 0.84 -16.73
N LEU A 100 -3.08 1.60 -16.35
CA LEU A 100 -3.11 3.06 -16.59
C LEU A 100 -2.05 3.84 -15.78
N PHE A 101 -1.48 3.23 -14.74
CA PHE A 101 -0.47 3.82 -13.88
C PHE A 101 0.80 2.97 -13.82
N ILE A 102 0.63 1.65 -13.72
CA ILE A 102 1.71 0.69 -13.55
C ILE A 102 2.22 0.22 -14.91
N VAL A 103 3.35 0.79 -15.33
CA VAL A 103 4.03 0.47 -16.59
C VAL A 103 5.35 -0.22 -16.26
N PRO A 104 5.50 -1.53 -16.54
CA PRO A 104 6.68 -2.31 -16.15
C PRO A 104 8.02 -1.70 -16.59
N GLU A 105 8.07 -1.14 -17.79
CA GLU A 105 9.27 -0.48 -18.32
C GLU A 105 9.67 0.72 -17.47
N LYS A 106 8.70 1.53 -17.04
CA LYS A 106 8.94 2.68 -16.14
C LYS A 106 9.36 2.22 -14.74
N LEU A 107 8.76 1.15 -14.22
CA LEU A 107 9.17 0.60 -12.92
C LEU A 107 10.59 0.03 -12.97
N LYS A 108 11.01 -0.56 -14.09
CA LYS A 108 12.40 -1.00 -14.32
C LYS A 108 13.37 0.19 -14.33
N GLU A 109 13.02 1.27 -15.02
CA GLU A 109 13.81 2.52 -15.00
C GLU A 109 13.91 3.11 -13.58
N GLN A 110 12.80 3.10 -12.83
CA GLN A 110 12.76 3.55 -11.45
C GLN A 110 13.57 2.66 -10.51
N TYR A 111 13.55 1.35 -10.71
CA TYR A 111 14.43 0.42 -9.99
C TYR A 111 15.90 0.79 -10.24
N GLU A 112 16.30 1.01 -11.49
CA GLU A 112 17.69 1.40 -11.81
C GLU A 112 18.10 2.73 -11.15
N ALA A 113 17.19 3.71 -11.14
CA ALA A 113 17.36 5.01 -10.50
C ALA A 113 17.29 4.98 -8.97
N SER A 114 16.85 3.87 -8.37
CA SER A 114 16.68 3.76 -6.92
C SER A 114 18.04 3.75 -6.19
N PRO A 115 18.07 4.26 -4.94
CA PRO A 115 19.27 4.20 -4.10
C PRO A 115 19.80 2.77 -3.96
N ALA A 116 21.13 2.61 -3.86
CA ALA A 116 21.77 1.30 -3.78
C ALA A 116 21.25 0.45 -2.61
N TRP A 117 21.02 1.05 -1.44
CA TRP A 117 20.47 0.35 -0.28
C TRP A 117 19.06 -0.19 -0.56
N LEU A 118 18.21 0.58 -1.27
CA LEU A 118 16.86 0.17 -1.60
C LEU A 118 16.87 -0.96 -2.64
N LYS A 119 17.77 -0.88 -3.63
CA LYS A 119 18.00 -1.97 -4.60
C LYS A 119 18.39 -3.27 -3.91
N SER A 120 19.24 -3.23 -2.88
CA SER A 120 19.59 -4.43 -2.10
C SER A 120 18.36 -5.08 -1.46
N LEU A 121 17.43 -4.30 -0.91
CA LEU A 121 16.18 -4.82 -0.35
C LEU A 121 15.26 -5.40 -1.43
N MET A 122 15.09 -4.70 -2.55
CA MET A 122 14.27 -5.18 -3.67
C MET A 122 14.83 -6.47 -4.30
N ASN A 123 16.15 -6.60 -4.40
CA ASN A 123 16.80 -7.83 -4.83
C ASN A 123 16.51 -8.98 -3.86
N ALA A 124 16.76 -8.76 -2.56
CA ALA A 124 16.47 -9.76 -1.54
C ALA A 124 14.99 -10.18 -1.49
N TYR A 125 14.07 -9.24 -1.73
CA TYR A 125 12.65 -9.52 -1.88
C TYR A 125 12.38 -10.51 -3.02
N ALA A 126 12.90 -10.23 -4.22
CA ALA A 126 12.70 -11.11 -5.37
C ALA A 126 13.39 -12.46 -5.16
N ASP A 127 14.60 -12.44 -4.60
CA ASP A 127 15.39 -13.62 -4.33
C ASP A 127 14.73 -14.55 -3.31
N GLY A 128 14.19 -14.02 -2.21
CA GLY A 128 13.50 -14.83 -1.19
C GLY A 128 12.27 -15.55 -1.75
N LEU A 129 11.47 -14.86 -2.56
CA LEU A 129 10.29 -15.47 -3.22
C LEU A 129 10.67 -16.50 -4.28
N ASN A 130 11.68 -16.21 -5.11
CA ASN A 130 12.15 -17.15 -6.13
C ASN A 130 12.84 -18.37 -5.49
N TYR A 131 13.58 -18.18 -4.39
CA TYR A 131 14.18 -19.26 -3.63
C TYR A 131 13.11 -20.16 -3.00
N TYR A 132 12.04 -19.60 -2.44
CA TYR A 132 10.88 -20.38 -1.99
C TYR A 132 10.32 -21.25 -3.13
N LEU A 133 10.06 -20.68 -4.30
CA LEU A 133 9.55 -21.42 -5.46
C LEU A 133 10.52 -22.50 -5.95
N HIS A 134 11.82 -22.24 -5.90
CA HIS A 134 12.85 -23.23 -6.22
C HIS A 134 12.83 -24.41 -5.24
N LYS A 135 12.69 -24.15 -3.93
CA LYS A 135 12.63 -25.18 -2.88
C LYS A 135 11.29 -25.93 -2.86
N HIS A 136 10.25 -25.36 -3.45
CA HIS A 136 8.90 -25.91 -3.47
C HIS A 136 8.32 -26.00 -4.89
N PRO A 137 8.89 -26.86 -5.76
CA PRO A 137 8.45 -27.00 -7.16
C PRO A 137 7.00 -27.50 -7.32
N GLN A 138 6.39 -28.01 -6.25
CA GLN A 138 4.97 -28.41 -6.21
C GLN A 138 4.00 -27.22 -6.10
N VAL A 139 4.48 -26.03 -5.72
CA VAL A 139 3.65 -24.82 -5.61
C VAL A 139 3.14 -24.44 -6.98
N LYS A 140 1.81 -24.35 -7.10
CA LYS A 140 1.15 -23.96 -8.36
C LYS A 140 1.10 -22.44 -8.45
N ARG A 141 1.99 -21.89 -9.27
CA ARG A 141 1.96 -20.49 -9.71
C ARG A 141 0.73 -20.26 -10.59
N ARG A 142 0.08 -19.12 -10.42
CA ARG A 142 -1.11 -18.71 -11.18
C ARG A 142 -0.72 -18.01 -12.48
N ALA A 143 0.25 -17.10 -12.43
CA ALA A 143 0.78 -16.41 -13.61
C ALA A 143 2.20 -15.83 -13.42
N ILE A 144 2.67 -15.59 -12.19
CA ILE A 144 4.04 -15.07 -11.97
C ILE A 144 5.02 -16.25 -12.03
N GLU A 145 5.74 -16.37 -13.14
CA GLU A 145 6.77 -17.40 -13.29
C GLU A 145 8.00 -17.10 -12.44
N ARG A 146 8.33 -15.81 -12.29
CA ARG A 146 9.51 -15.30 -11.59
C ARG A 146 9.24 -13.91 -11.05
N PHE A 147 9.63 -13.67 -9.81
CA PHE A 147 9.63 -12.34 -9.22
C PHE A 147 10.90 -11.58 -9.64
N GLU A 148 10.74 -10.35 -10.09
CA GLU A 148 11.85 -9.46 -10.41
C GLU A 148 11.94 -8.32 -9.38
N PRO A 149 13.15 -7.77 -9.10
CA PRO A 149 13.32 -6.76 -8.05
C PRO A 149 12.42 -5.53 -8.20
N TRP A 150 12.26 -5.04 -9.44
CA TRP A 150 11.42 -3.88 -9.75
C TRP A 150 9.94 -4.08 -9.41
N MET A 151 9.46 -5.33 -9.29
CA MET A 151 8.05 -5.61 -8.97
C MET A 151 7.67 -5.07 -7.59
N ALA A 152 8.61 -4.92 -6.66
CA ALA A 152 8.39 -4.29 -5.37
C ALA A 152 7.84 -2.86 -5.50
N LEU A 153 8.21 -2.14 -6.57
CA LEU A 153 7.73 -0.77 -6.84
C LEU A 153 6.27 -0.71 -7.31
N SER A 154 5.65 -1.85 -7.64
CA SER A 154 4.22 -1.89 -7.95
C SER A 154 3.32 -1.91 -6.71
N PHE A 155 3.89 -2.24 -5.54
CA PHE A 155 3.14 -2.45 -4.31
C PHE A 155 3.85 -1.86 -3.07
N THR A 156 3.91 -0.54 -3.04
CA THR A 156 4.77 0.23 -2.11
C THR A 156 4.04 0.81 -0.90
N GLU A 157 2.70 0.85 -0.96
CA GLU A 157 1.83 1.32 0.13
C GLU A 157 1.23 0.13 0.86
N GLY A 158 1.27 0.13 2.19
CA GLY A 158 0.78 -1.02 2.98
C GLY A 158 -0.73 -1.11 3.19
N SER A 159 -1.50 -0.15 2.67
CA SER A 159 -2.98 -0.16 2.76
C SER A 159 -3.62 -1.06 1.70
N ILE A 160 -4.84 -1.54 1.99
CA ILE A 160 -5.74 -2.14 1.00
C ILE A 160 -6.33 -1.04 0.14
N GLY A 161 -6.51 -1.29 -1.16
CA GLY A 161 -7.29 -0.40 -2.00
C GLY A 161 -6.62 0.96 -2.17
N GLY A 162 -5.34 0.94 -2.55
CA GLY A 162 -4.57 2.15 -2.83
C GLY A 162 -5.24 3.04 -3.86
N ASP A 163 -4.73 4.25 -4.06
CA ASP A 163 -5.42 5.32 -4.78
C ASP A 163 -5.99 4.90 -6.15
N ILE A 164 -5.26 4.06 -6.88
CA ILE A 164 -5.69 3.50 -8.18
C ILE A 164 -6.98 2.67 -8.06
N GLU A 165 -7.17 1.92 -6.98
CA GLU A 165 -8.30 1.03 -6.80
C GLU A 165 -9.61 1.75 -6.47
N SER A 166 -9.54 3.03 -6.07
CA SER A 166 -10.72 3.89 -5.91
C SER A 166 -11.44 4.16 -7.24
N ILE A 167 -10.75 4.02 -8.37
CA ILE A 167 -11.31 4.21 -9.70
C ILE A 167 -12.37 3.13 -9.97
N ASN A 168 -13.60 3.60 -10.23
CA ASN A 168 -14.77 2.76 -10.42
C ASN A 168 -14.67 1.91 -11.69
N LEU A 169 -14.63 0.58 -11.53
CA LEU A 169 -14.47 -0.37 -12.63
C LEU A 169 -15.59 -0.32 -13.67
N ALA A 170 -16.85 -0.17 -13.25
CA ALA A 170 -17.99 -0.15 -14.17
C ALA A 170 -17.98 1.09 -15.07
N ARG A 171 -17.60 2.26 -14.53
CA ARG A 171 -17.44 3.49 -15.31
C ARG A 171 -16.24 3.44 -16.25
N LEU A 172 -15.14 2.83 -15.79
CA LEU A 172 -13.94 2.59 -16.60
C LEU A 172 -14.26 1.66 -17.79
N GLU A 173 -14.93 0.55 -17.51
CA GLU A 173 -15.40 -0.38 -18.54
C GLU A 173 -16.34 0.31 -19.52
N ALA A 174 -17.33 1.06 -19.03
CA ALA A 174 -18.28 1.76 -19.91
C ALA A 174 -17.58 2.69 -20.92
N PHE A 175 -16.47 3.32 -20.51
CA PHE A 175 -15.66 4.18 -21.37
C PHE A 175 -14.81 3.38 -22.37
N TYR A 176 -14.04 2.39 -21.90
CA TYR A 176 -13.08 1.65 -22.73
C TYR A 176 -13.69 0.50 -23.54
N ALA A 177 -14.90 0.02 -23.20
CA ALA A 177 -15.61 -1.02 -23.97
C ALA A 177 -16.17 -0.49 -25.29
N LYS A 178 -16.63 0.78 -25.31
CA LYS A 178 -17.36 1.38 -26.44
C LYS A 178 -16.45 2.20 -27.36
N GLY A 179 -15.28 2.60 -26.89
CA GLY A 179 -14.47 3.65 -27.51
C GLY A 179 -15.15 5.03 -27.38
N PRO A 180 -14.43 6.13 -27.64
CA PRO A 180 -14.99 7.48 -27.53
C PRO A 180 -15.95 7.83 -28.67
N THR A 181 -17.20 7.38 -28.58
CA THR A 181 -18.34 7.92 -29.35
C THR A 181 -19.66 7.82 -28.58
N THR A 182 -20.31 8.98 -28.42
CA THR A 182 -21.72 9.31 -28.11
C THR A 182 -22.40 8.64 -26.90
N PRO A 183 -22.92 9.42 -25.92
CA PRO A 183 -23.47 8.88 -24.68
C PRO A 183 -24.88 8.29 -24.87
N PRO A 184 -25.29 7.27 -24.08
CA PRO A 184 -26.68 7.11 -23.74
C PRO A 184 -27.07 8.15 -22.69
N ALA A 185 -28.14 8.88 -22.94
CA ALA A 185 -28.80 9.69 -21.94
C ALA A 185 -29.26 8.81 -20.76
N GLY A 186 -28.93 9.23 -19.53
CA GLY A 186 -29.75 8.94 -18.35
C GLY A 186 -29.79 7.50 -17.82
N ALA A 187 -28.71 6.72 -17.93
CA ALA A 187 -28.59 5.51 -17.11
C ALA A 187 -27.87 5.84 -15.81
N GLY A 188 -28.62 6.02 -14.72
CA GLY A 188 -28.06 5.86 -13.39
C GLY A 188 -27.49 4.46 -13.29
N VAL A 189 -26.17 4.33 -13.46
CA VAL A 189 -25.48 3.06 -13.25
C VAL A 189 -25.51 2.86 -11.74
N ALA A 190 -26.47 2.08 -11.27
CA ALA A 190 -26.42 1.50 -9.94
C ALA A 190 -25.05 0.86 -9.78
N GLY A 191 -24.36 1.16 -8.68
CA GLY A 191 -23.16 0.45 -8.29
C GLY A 191 -23.40 -1.07 -8.25
N PRO A 192 -22.35 -1.88 -8.08
CA PRO A 192 -22.52 -3.32 -7.90
C PRO A 192 -23.61 -3.59 -6.85
N PRO A 193 -24.40 -4.68 -7.00
CA PRO A 193 -25.43 -5.00 -6.01
C PRO A 193 -24.81 -4.93 -4.63
N ALA A 194 -25.49 -4.25 -3.71
CA ALA A 194 -25.13 -4.20 -2.30
C ALA A 194 -25.22 -5.64 -1.73
N GLY A 195 -24.20 -6.46 -1.98
CA GLY A 195 -23.81 -7.45 -1.00
C GLY A 195 -23.41 -6.71 0.27
N GLU A 196 -23.52 -7.37 1.42
CA GLU A 196 -22.96 -6.85 2.66
C GLU A 196 -21.46 -6.61 2.45
N SER A 197 -21.07 -5.35 2.23
CA SER A 197 -19.67 -4.97 2.25
C SER A 197 -19.11 -5.36 3.61
N GLU A 198 -18.02 -6.13 3.63
CA GLU A 198 -17.34 -6.48 4.89
C GLU A 198 -17.07 -5.18 5.66
N PRO A 199 -17.53 -5.07 6.92
CA PRO A 199 -17.36 -3.85 7.68
C PRO A 199 -15.87 -3.57 7.88
N GLY A 200 -15.41 -2.42 7.40
CA GLY A 200 -14.04 -1.95 7.56
C GLY A 200 -13.90 -0.86 8.62
N GLY A 201 -12.67 -0.58 9.01
CA GLY A 201 -12.34 0.48 9.95
C GLY A 201 -10.95 0.30 10.55
N SER A 202 -10.60 1.14 11.51
CA SER A 202 -9.41 0.98 12.35
C SER A 202 -9.56 1.87 13.57
N ASN A 203 -8.96 1.47 14.68
CA ASN A 203 -8.75 2.29 15.87
C ASN A 203 -7.25 2.39 16.15
N GLY A 204 -6.77 3.58 16.47
CA GLY A 204 -5.44 3.77 17.07
C GLY A 204 -5.56 4.70 18.27
N ILE A 205 -4.85 4.38 19.35
CA ILE A 205 -4.83 5.17 20.59
C ILE A 205 -3.39 5.25 21.08
N ALA A 206 -2.93 6.44 21.45
CA ALA A 206 -1.67 6.63 22.15
C ALA A 206 -1.89 7.37 23.47
N ILE A 207 -1.30 6.89 24.56
CA ILE A 207 -1.39 7.47 25.90
C ILE A 207 0.00 7.94 26.32
N ALA A 208 0.11 9.20 26.73
CA ALA A 208 1.37 9.80 27.16
C ALA A 208 1.79 9.29 28.55
N PRO A 209 3.09 9.29 28.88
CA PRO A 209 3.59 8.94 30.21
C PRO A 209 2.89 9.64 31.37
N SER A 210 2.47 10.90 31.19
CA SER A 210 1.74 11.68 32.21
C SER A 210 0.43 11.03 32.64
N ASN A 211 -0.20 10.26 31.76
CA ASN A 211 -1.47 9.57 32.01
C ASN A 211 -1.30 8.07 32.27
N THR A 212 -0.07 7.55 32.39
CA THR A 212 0.18 6.12 32.66
C THR A 212 0.74 5.89 34.06
N ALA A 213 0.45 4.72 34.62
CA ALA A 213 0.87 4.36 35.97
C ALA A 213 2.40 4.19 36.05
N ASN A 214 3.01 3.57 35.03
CA ASN A 214 4.45 3.27 34.99
C ASN A 214 5.30 4.34 34.26
N LYS A 215 4.69 5.47 33.87
CA LYS A 215 5.35 6.58 33.16
C LYS A 215 6.01 6.16 31.84
N ARG A 216 5.42 5.20 31.14
CA ARG A 216 5.79 4.81 29.77
C ARG A 216 4.61 5.04 28.84
N ALA A 217 4.86 5.47 27.61
CA ALA A 217 3.79 5.60 26.64
C ALA A 217 3.14 4.24 26.35
N LEU A 218 1.84 4.25 26.05
CA LEU A 218 1.09 3.07 25.59
C LEU A 218 0.55 3.34 24.19
N LEU A 219 0.51 2.29 23.35
CA LEU A 219 -0.03 2.33 22.00
C LEU A 219 -1.01 1.18 21.78
N LEU A 220 -2.17 1.48 21.19
CA LEU A 220 -3.11 0.50 20.68
C LEU A 220 -3.01 0.44 19.16
N ILE A 221 -2.71 -0.74 18.63
CA ILE A 221 -2.68 -1.07 17.20
C ILE A 221 -3.91 -1.95 16.92
N ASN A 222 -4.95 -1.40 16.30
CA ASN A 222 -6.23 -2.11 16.13
C ASN A 222 -6.87 -1.86 14.74
N PRO A 223 -6.29 -2.40 13.66
CA PRO A 223 -6.87 -2.33 12.31
C PRO A 223 -8.11 -3.24 12.19
N HIS A 224 -9.14 -2.80 11.46
CA HIS A 224 -10.31 -3.60 11.09
C HIS A 224 -10.33 -3.78 9.57
N THR A 225 -9.51 -4.72 9.11
CA THR A 225 -9.42 -5.15 7.72
C THR A 225 -10.10 -6.51 7.55
N SER A 226 -10.12 -7.04 6.32
CA SER A 226 -10.55 -8.42 6.09
C SER A 226 -9.75 -9.41 6.96
N PHE A 227 -10.42 -10.45 7.46
CA PHE A 227 -9.88 -11.36 8.50
C PHE A 227 -8.55 -12.02 8.17
N PHE A 228 -8.21 -12.19 6.89
CA PHE A 228 -7.01 -12.92 6.48
C PHE A 228 -6.01 -12.07 5.69
N PHE A 229 -6.09 -10.75 5.84
CA PHE A 229 -5.35 -9.83 4.99
C PHE A 229 -3.87 -9.66 5.37
N ARG A 230 -3.51 -9.86 6.64
CA ARG A 230 -2.15 -9.59 7.13
C ARG A 230 -1.50 -10.80 7.75
N ALA A 231 -0.21 -10.90 7.53
CA ALA A 231 0.71 -11.73 8.30
C ALA A 231 1.21 -10.94 9.51
N GLU A 232 1.60 -11.65 10.56
CA GLU A 232 2.38 -11.11 11.67
C GLU A 232 3.81 -11.62 11.55
N ALA A 233 4.81 -10.77 11.78
CA ALA A 233 6.21 -11.17 11.73
C ALA A 233 7.09 -10.24 12.55
N GLN A 234 8.26 -10.75 12.94
CA GLN A 234 9.39 -9.95 13.41
C GLN A 234 10.52 -10.00 12.39
N MET A 235 11.14 -8.85 12.13
CA MET A 235 12.36 -8.73 11.35
C MET A 235 13.44 -8.03 12.16
N THR A 236 14.62 -8.65 12.23
CA THR A 236 15.80 -8.06 12.87
C THR A 236 17.04 -8.22 12.01
N SER A 237 18.00 -7.30 12.14
CA SER A 237 19.31 -7.41 11.49
C SER A 237 20.46 -6.88 12.35
N ASP A 238 21.69 -7.30 12.03
CA ASP A 238 22.91 -6.72 12.63
C ASP A 238 23.16 -5.26 12.16
N GLU A 239 22.44 -4.80 11.13
CA GLU A 239 22.46 -3.42 10.62
C GLU A 239 21.41 -2.51 11.32
N GLY A 240 20.79 -3.01 12.39
CA GLY A 240 19.88 -2.25 13.24
C GLY A 240 18.44 -2.20 12.76
N LEU A 241 18.01 -3.06 11.83
CA LEU A 241 16.59 -3.34 11.67
C LEU A 241 16.11 -4.10 12.90
N ASN A 242 14.99 -3.66 13.47
CA ASN A 242 14.25 -4.36 14.49
C ASN A 242 12.82 -3.87 14.36
N ALA A 243 11.89 -4.72 13.94
CA ALA A 243 10.49 -4.35 13.82
C ALA A 243 9.61 -5.58 13.98
N TYR A 244 8.48 -5.41 14.66
CA TYR A 244 7.51 -6.44 14.94
C TYR A 244 6.11 -5.90 14.61
N GLY A 245 5.31 -6.68 13.88
CA GLY A 245 3.91 -6.34 13.68
C GLY A 245 3.32 -6.92 12.42
N ALA A 246 2.32 -6.23 11.89
CA ALA A 246 1.54 -6.69 10.76
C ALA A 246 2.16 -6.28 9.42
N ILE A 247 2.27 -7.25 8.51
CA ILE A 247 2.72 -7.09 7.12
C ILE A 247 1.58 -7.46 6.19
N THR A 248 1.40 -6.71 5.12
CA THR A 248 0.52 -7.10 4.02
C THR A 248 1.22 -8.11 3.12
N TRP A 249 0.57 -9.25 2.82
CA TRP A 249 1.17 -10.35 2.07
C TRP A 249 1.95 -9.89 0.82
N GLY A 250 3.24 -10.22 0.80
CA GLY A 250 4.19 -9.90 -0.28
C GLY A 250 5.05 -8.66 -0.01
N GLN A 251 4.66 -7.79 0.90
CA GLN A 251 5.49 -6.64 1.28
C GLN A 251 6.64 -7.06 2.22
N PHE A 252 7.71 -6.26 2.25
CA PHE A 252 8.89 -6.53 3.07
C PHE A 252 9.14 -5.50 4.18
N PHE A 253 8.09 -4.77 4.58
CA PHE A 253 8.13 -3.82 5.68
C PHE A 253 6.95 -4.06 6.63
N ILE A 254 7.16 -3.80 7.93
CA ILE A 254 6.07 -3.81 8.92
C ILE A 254 5.19 -2.58 8.68
N TYR A 255 3.98 -2.80 8.17
CA TYR A 255 3.05 -1.69 7.87
C TYR A 255 2.53 -1.05 9.15
N GLN A 256 2.17 -1.85 10.15
CA GLN A 256 1.73 -1.36 11.46
C GLN A 256 2.37 -2.24 12.53
N GLY A 257 2.97 -1.63 13.54
CA GLY A 257 3.76 -2.39 14.50
C GLY A 257 4.57 -1.50 15.43
N PHE A 258 5.62 -2.09 15.96
CA PHE A 258 6.54 -1.42 16.86
C PHE A 258 7.95 -2.01 16.76
N ASN A 259 8.90 -1.27 17.30
CA ASN A 259 10.24 -1.74 17.62
C ASN A 259 10.58 -1.39 19.07
N ASP A 260 11.84 -1.59 19.48
CA ASP A 260 12.29 -1.30 20.84
C ASP A 260 12.24 0.19 21.21
N ARG A 261 12.01 1.08 20.23
CA ARG A 261 12.02 2.53 20.38
C ARG A 261 10.70 3.20 20.04
N ALA A 262 9.98 2.76 19.02
CA ALA A 262 8.84 3.45 18.42
C ALA A 262 7.74 2.47 18.00
N GLY A 263 6.49 2.93 18.01
CA GLY A 263 5.33 2.21 17.50
C GLY A 263 4.45 3.10 16.66
N TRP A 264 3.81 2.51 15.64
CA TRP A 264 2.95 3.21 14.70
C TRP A 264 1.73 2.37 14.32
N MET A 265 0.58 3.04 14.27
CA MET A 265 -0.70 2.47 13.89
C MET A 265 -1.33 3.34 12.81
N HIS A 266 -1.85 2.72 11.75
CA HIS A 266 -2.51 3.44 10.65
C HIS A 266 -4.01 3.25 10.66
N THR A 267 -4.74 4.34 10.48
CA THR A 267 -6.19 4.36 10.24
C THR A 267 -6.48 5.03 8.91
N SER A 268 -7.55 4.66 8.19
CA SER A 268 -7.98 5.41 7.01
C SER A 268 -8.32 6.86 7.36
N SER A 269 -7.89 7.80 6.52
CA SER A 269 -8.23 9.23 6.63
C SER A 269 -9.42 9.59 5.72
N GLY A 270 -10.04 10.75 5.96
CA GLY A 270 -10.96 11.37 4.99
C GLY A 270 -10.29 12.47 4.17
N VAL A 271 -8.95 12.48 4.13
CA VAL A 271 -8.16 13.37 3.26
C VAL A 271 -8.57 13.17 1.81
N ASP A 272 -8.70 14.27 1.09
CA ASP A 272 -8.82 14.26 -0.35
C ASP A 272 -7.43 14.18 -1.01
N ASN A 273 -7.01 12.97 -1.38
CA ASN A 273 -5.72 12.70 -2.01
C ASN A 273 -5.83 12.38 -3.51
N ILE A 274 -7.05 12.39 -4.06
CA ILE A 274 -7.36 12.03 -5.45
C ILE A 274 -8.36 13.04 -5.99
N ASP A 275 -7.97 13.77 -7.04
CA ASP A 275 -8.89 14.71 -7.69
C ASP A 275 -9.26 14.24 -9.09
N GLU A 276 -10.48 14.57 -9.48
CA GLU A 276 -11.01 14.31 -10.80
C GLU A 276 -11.26 15.61 -11.55
N PHE A 277 -11.00 15.62 -12.87
CA PHE A 277 -11.08 16.82 -13.69
C PHE A 277 -11.93 16.57 -14.92
N MET A 278 -12.99 17.35 -15.10
CA MET A 278 -13.86 17.30 -16.26
C MET A 278 -13.21 18.01 -17.45
N GLU A 279 -12.61 17.21 -18.33
CA GLU A 279 -11.90 17.66 -19.51
C GLU A 279 -12.87 18.00 -20.66
N THR A 280 -12.71 19.18 -21.25
CA THR A 280 -13.44 19.57 -22.46
C THR A 280 -12.64 19.13 -23.67
N ILE A 281 -13.12 18.09 -24.36
CA ILE A 281 -12.40 17.44 -25.45
C ILE A 281 -12.89 17.94 -26.81
N ALA A 282 -11.94 18.26 -27.69
CA ALA A 282 -12.16 18.50 -29.12
C ALA A 282 -11.51 17.37 -29.93
N ASN A 283 -12.24 16.83 -30.91
CA ASN A 283 -11.68 15.91 -31.91
C ASN A 283 -11.39 16.69 -33.20
N LYS A 284 -10.13 16.67 -33.63
CA LYS A 284 -9.67 17.30 -34.87
C LYS A 284 -8.96 16.23 -35.69
N ASP A 285 -9.61 15.79 -36.77
CA ASP A 285 -9.08 14.79 -37.70
C ASP A 285 -8.60 13.50 -37.03
N GLY A 286 -9.35 13.00 -36.04
CA GLY A 286 -9.04 11.77 -35.31
C GLY A 286 -8.00 11.94 -34.18
N ARG A 287 -7.57 13.17 -33.90
CA ARG A 287 -6.74 13.52 -32.75
C ARG A 287 -7.55 14.25 -31.71
N TYR A 288 -7.38 13.88 -30.45
CA TYR A 288 -8.07 14.49 -29.33
C TYR A 288 -7.21 15.59 -28.70
N TYR A 289 -7.87 16.70 -28.37
CA TYR A 289 -7.29 17.84 -27.66
C TYR A 289 -8.18 18.18 -26.47
N TYR A 290 -7.60 18.59 -25.34
CA TYR A 290 -8.34 19.09 -24.19
C TYR A 290 -8.07 20.59 -24.01
N ARG A 291 -9.12 21.33 -23.65
CA ARG A 291 -8.99 22.77 -23.35
C ARG A 291 -8.33 22.97 -22.00
N TYR A 292 -7.35 23.87 -21.91
CA TYR A 292 -6.72 24.34 -20.67
C TYR A 292 -6.53 25.85 -20.73
N GLY A 293 -7.37 26.60 -20.02
CA GLY A 293 -7.49 28.05 -20.17
C GLY A 293 -7.85 28.42 -21.61
N ALA A 294 -6.99 29.24 -22.23
CA ALA A 294 -7.13 29.61 -23.65
C ALA A 294 -6.43 28.62 -24.61
N GLU A 295 -5.68 27.64 -24.09
CA GLU A 295 -4.94 26.68 -24.90
C GLU A 295 -5.77 25.43 -25.21
N GLU A 296 -5.46 24.79 -26.33
CA GLU A 296 -5.84 23.40 -26.61
C GLU A 296 -4.59 22.53 -26.59
N ARG A 297 -4.53 21.60 -25.64
CA ARG A 297 -3.40 20.70 -25.44
C ARG A 297 -3.72 19.32 -26.00
N PRO A 298 -2.75 18.62 -26.61
CA PRO A 298 -2.99 17.28 -27.15
C PRO A 298 -3.29 16.30 -26.00
N VAL A 299 -4.30 15.45 -26.19
CA VAL A 299 -4.49 14.27 -25.35
C VAL A 299 -3.46 13.23 -25.76
N GLU A 300 -2.62 12.80 -24.83
CA GLU A 300 -1.69 11.70 -25.06
C GLU A 300 -2.49 10.42 -25.31
N THR A 301 -2.15 9.70 -26.38
CA THR A 301 -2.80 8.46 -26.77
C THR A 301 -1.76 7.36 -26.85
N SER A 302 -2.01 6.24 -26.20
CA SER A 302 -1.14 5.06 -26.24
C SER A 302 -1.97 3.78 -26.25
N THR A 303 -1.29 2.65 -26.40
CA THR A 303 -1.94 1.33 -26.46
C THR A 303 -1.56 0.53 -25.23
N VAL A 304 -2.57 -0.04 -24.56
CA VAL A 304 -2.40 -1.00 -23.46
C VAL A 304 -2.98 -2.34 -23.88
N THR A 305 -2.17 -3.39 -23.80
CA THR A 305 -2.62 -4.76 -24.05
C THR A 305 -2.77 -5.49 -22.71
N VAL A 306 -3.95 -6.06 -22.49
CA VAL A 306 -4.29 -6.86 -21.31
C VAL A 306 -4.42 -8.33 -21.73
N PRO A 307 -3.42 -9.18 -21.44
CA PRO A 307 -3.57 -10.62 -21.60
C PRO A 307 -4.57 -11.18 -20.59
N TYR A 308 -5.32 -12.21 -20.97
CA TYR A 308 -6.25 -12.90 -20.07
C TYR A 308 -6.42 -14.37 -20.42
N LYS A 309 -6.73 -15.17 -19.40
CA LYS A 309 -6.91 -16.61 -19.52
C LYS A 309 -8.29 -16.98 -20.07
N THR A 310 -8.32 -17.96 -20.95
CA THR A 310 -9.54 -18.59 -21.49
C THR A 310 -9.46 -20.11 -21.36
N ALA A 311 -10.55 -20.81 -21.68
CA ALA A 311 -10.56 -22.28 -21.69
C ALA A 311 -9.58 -22.89 -22.72
N SER A 312 -9.23 -22.16 -23.78
CA SER A 312 -8.36 -22.62 -24.87
C SER A 312 -6.92 -22.05 -24.81
N GLY A 313 -6.57 -21.30 -23.77
CA GLY A 313 -5.25 -20.69 -23.59
C GLY A 313 -5.31 -19.20 -23.29
N MET A 314 -4.21 -18.49 -23.55
CA MET A 314 -4.13 -17.04 -23.35
C MET A 314 -4.74 -16.30 -24.55
N ALA A 315 -5.61 -15.34 -24.27
CA ALA A 315 -6.08 -14.34 -25.21
C ALA A 315 -5.60 -12.95 -24.75
N GLN A 316 -5.88 -11.92 -25.54
CA GLN A 316 -5.54 -10.54 -25.17
C GLN A 316 -6.61 -9.55 -25.63
N LYS A 317 -6.78 -8.47 -24.87
CA LYS A 317 -7.61 -7.33 -25.25
C LYS A 317 -6.74 -6.08 -25.30
N THR A 318 -6.83 -5.34 -26.40
CA THR A 318 -6.03 -4.13 -26.62
C THR A 318 -6.92 -2.91 -26.51
N PHE A 319 -6.46 -1.92 -25.75
CA PHE A 319 -7.15 -0.66 -25.49
C PHE A 319 -6.31 0.51 -26.00
N THR A 320 -6.95 1.43 -26.69
CA THR A 320 -6.41 2.79 -26.87
C THR A 320 -6.72 3.56 -25.60
N VAL A 321 -5.70 3.99 -24.87
CA VAL A 321 -5.83 4.73 -23.61
C VAL A 321 -5.47 6.20 -23.81
N TYR A 322 -6.09 7.05 -23.01
CA TYR A 322 -6.00 8.50 -23.14
C TYR A 322 -5.47 9.12 -21.85
N ARG A 323 -4.62 10.14 -21.96
CA ARG A 323 -4.03 10.83 -20.81
C ARG A 323 -3.98 12.33 -21.05
N THR A 324 -4.27 13.12 -20.02
CA THR A 324 -3.90 14.54 -19.97
C THR A 324 -2.65 14.70 -19.12
N HIS A 325 -2.12 15.91 -19.02
CA HIS A 325 -1.03 16.21 -18.08
C HIS A 325 -1.34 15.85 -16.61
N ARG A 326 -2.62 15.76 -16.23
CA ARG A 326 -3.04 15.41 -14.86
C ARG A 326 -3.00 13.91 -14.61
N GLY A 327 -3.38 13.12 -15.60
CA GLY A 327 -3.44 11.67 -15.50
C GLY A 327 -4.36 11.02 -16.52
N PRO A 328 -4.64 9.72 -16.37
CA PRO A 328 -5.40 8.96 -17.35
C PRO A 328 -6.87 9.35 -17.33
N ILE A 329 -7.52 9.21 -18.49
CA ILE A 329 -8.97 9.31 -18.61
C ILE A 329 -9.60 8.02 -18.08
N ILE A 330 -10.52 8.16 -17.15
CA ILE A 330 -11.13 7.02 -16.44
C ILE A 330 -12.63 6.86 -16.71
N ARG A 331 -13.30 7.88 -17.23
CA ARG A 331 -14.71 7.80 -17.64
C ARG A 331 -15.10 8.96 -18.56
N GLU A 332 -16.32 8.88 -19.08
CA GLU A 332 -17.07 10.01 -19.62
C GLU A 332 -18.24 10.34 -18.68
N GLU A 333 -18.52 11.63 -18.48
CA GLU A 333 -19.63 12.13 -17.67
C GLU A 333 -20.15 13.44 -18.25
N GLY A 334 -21.44 13.49 -18.60
CA GLY A 334 -22.08 14.71 -19.14
C GLY A 334 -21.48 15.22 -20.45
N GLY A 335 -20.99 14.33 -21.32
CA GLY A 335 -20.33 14.70 -22.59
C GLY A 335 -18.91 15.25 -22.43
N LYS A 336 -18.35 15.19 -21.21
CA LYS A 336 -16.94 15.49 -20.93
C LYS A 336 -16.20 14.21 -20.57
N TRP A 337 -14.91 14.17 -20.86
CA TRP A 337 -14.04 13.11 -20.34
C TRP A 337 -13.59 13.48 -18.94
N VAL A 338 -13.30 12.50 -18.10
CA VAL A 338 -12.80 12.75 -16.75
C VAL A 338 -11.40 12.17 -16.61
N SER A 339 -10.42 13.03 -16.39
CA SER A 339 -9.07 12.64 -15.99
C SER A 339 -8.98 12.54 -14.46
N VAL A 340 -8.05 11.73 -13.95
CA VAL A 340 -7.82 11.57 -12.51
C VAL A 340 -6.36 11.90 -12.17
N GLY A 341 -6.15 12.70 -11.14
CA GLY A 341 -4.85 12.97 -10.52
C GLY A 341 -4.75 12.29 -9.16
N LEU A 342 -3.67 11.56 -8.91
CA LEU A 342 -3.40 10.86 -7.64
C LEU A 342 -1.89 10.76 -7.38
N MET A 343 -1.51 10.36 -6.16
CA MET A 343 -0.10 10.12 -5.80
C MET A 343 0.42 8.85 -6.49
N HIS A 344 1.47 8.98 -7.30
CA HIS A 344 2.18 7.83 -7.86
C HIS A 344 3.70 8.07 -7.83
N LYS A 345 4.29 7.84 -6.65
CA LYS A 345 5.73 8.00 -6.37
C LYS A 345 6.30 6.73 -5.73
N PRO A 346 6.45 5.63 -6.48
CA PRO A 346 6.73 4.32 -5.89
C PRO A 346 8.08 4.25 -5.16
N ILE A 347 9.11 4.94 -5.64
CA ILE A 347 10.41 4.99 -4.95
C ILE A 347 10.25 5.66 -3.58
N ASP A 348 9.70 6.87 -3.53
CA ASP A 348 9.51 7.62 -2.28
C ASP A 348 8.54 6.89 -1.33
N ALA A 349 7.52 6.22 -1.85
CA ALA A 349 6.57 5.43 -1.08
C ALA A 349 7.26 4.23 -0.42
N LEU A 350 8.08 3.48 -1.16
CA LEU A 350 8.80 2.34 -0.61
C LEU A 350 9.88 2.78 0.40
N ILE A 351 10.57 3.90 0.11
CA ILE A 351 11.52 4.50 1.07
C ILE A 351 10.78 4.89 2.35
N GLN A 352 9.63 5.54 2.26
CA GLN A 352 8.85 5.95 3.42
C GLN A 352 8.40 4.74 4.24
N SER A 353 7.80 3.75 3.59
CA SER A 353 7.29 2.52 4.22
C SER A 353 8.39 1.76 4.95
N PHE A 354 9.55 1.54 4.31
CA PHE A 354 10.65 0.82 4.95
C PHE A 354 11.35 1.66 6.03
N SER A 355 11.58 2.96 5.79
CA SER A 355 12.31 3.80 6.77
C SER A 355 11.57 3.96 8.10
N ARG A 356 10.23 3.84 8.11
CA ARG A 356 9.44 3.82 9.34
C ARG A 356 9.81 2.66 10.25
N THR A 357 10.08 1.48 9.70
CA THR A 357 10.41 0.29 10.51
C THR A 357 11.73 0.45 11.25
N LYS A 358 12.64 1.28 10.72
CA LYS A 358 13.94 1.61 11.30
C LYS A 358 13.95 2.91 12.13
N ALA A 359 12.80 3.56 12.33
CA ALA A 359 12.73 4.78 13.11
C ALA A 359 13.13 4.51 14.57
N THR A 360 14.01 5.35 15.11
CA THR A 360 14.57 5.23 16.47
C THR A 360 13.94 6.20 17.48
N GLY A 361 12.89 6.91 17.07
CA GLY A 361 12.19 7.95 17.85
C GLY A 361 11.54 9.00 16.96
N TYR A 362 10.88 9.98 17.58
CA TYR A 362 9.96 10.90 16.91
C TYR A 362 10.60 11.64 15.73
N GLU A 363 11.80 12.20 15.90
CA GLU A 363 12.49 12.95 14.84
C GLU A 363 12.74 12.11 13.59
N SER A 364 13.24 10.88 13.77
CA SER A 364 13.48 9.96 12.65
C SER A 364 12.17 9.53 11.96
N PHE A 365 11.10 9.33 12.74
CA PHE A 365 9.79 8.96 12.20
C PHE A 365 9.16 10.13 11.44
N ARG A 366 9.13 11.33 12.04
CA ARG A 366 8.65 12.57 11.41
C ARG A 366 9.37 12.82 10.10
N LYS A 367 10.68 12.65 10.02
CA LYS A 367 11.43 12.81 8.76
C LYS A 367 10.92 11.91 7.64
N THR A 368 10.46 10.69 7.93
CA THR A 368 9.84 9.83 6.89
C THR A 368 8.58 10.47 6.32
N MET A 369 7.86 11.27 7.10
CA MET A 369 6.65 11.96 6.66
C MET A 369 6.93 13.12 5.67
N ASP A 370 8.18 13.55 5.49
CA ASP A 370 8.53 14.55 4.45
C ASP A 370 8.50 13.98 3.02
N LEU A 371 8.37 12.66 2.88
CA LEU A 371 8.24 12.03 1.57
C LEU A 371 6.83 12.21 0.96
N HIS A 372 5.83 12.57 1.77
CA HIS A 372 4.47 12.83 1.32
C HIS A 372 3.85 11.67 0.52
N THR A 373 4.15 10.42 0.89
CA THR A 373 3.68 9.22 0.21
C THR A 373 2.74 8.36 1.06
N ASN A 374 2.19 8.93 2.14
CA ASN A 374 1.13 8.32 2.94
C ASN A 374 -0.19 8.99 2.56
N SER A 375 -0.77 8.58 1.43
CA SER A 375 -1.89 9.31 0.82
C SER A 375 -3.25 8.93 1.41
N SER A 376 -3.43 7.72 1.93
CA SER A 376 -4.73 7.23 2.42
C SER A 376 -4.88 7.09 3.93
N ASN A 377 -3.82 7.28 4.72
CA ASN A 377 -3.84 6.92 6.14
C ASN A 377 -3.33 7.99 7.10
N ASN A 378 -4.04 8.15 8.21
CA ASN A 378 -3.51 8.80 9.40
C ASN A 378 -2.54 7.85 10.12
N THR A 379 -1.64 8.40 10.93
CA THR A 379 -0.71 7.63 11.77
C THR A 379 -0.81 8.06 13.22
N ILE A 380 -1.08 7.10 14.11
CA ILE A 380 -0.95 7.22 15.55
C ILE A 380 0.41 6.68 15.94
N TYR A 381 1.20 7.49 16.63
CA TYR A 381 2.59 7.21 16.98
C TYR A 381 2.79 7.29 18.51
N ALA A 382 3.65 6.42 19.04
CA ALA A 382 4.17 6.50 20.39
C ALA A 382 5.63 6.02 20.45
N ASP A 383 6.45 6.54 21.36
CA ASP A 383 7.82 6.05 21.55
C ASP A 383 8.27 5.91 23.00
N ALA A 384 9.39 5.20 23.16
CA ALA A 384 10.07 4.95 24.42
C ALA A 384 10.60 6.23 25.08
N GLY A 385 10.73 7.33 24.33
CA GLY A 385 11.04 8.66 24.87
C GLY A 385 9.83 9.34 25.51
N GLY A 386 8.63 8.76 25.35
CA GLY A 386 7.38 9.28 25.89
C GLY A 386 6.63 10.20 24.94
N THR A 387 7.09 10.36 23.70
CA THR A 387 6.37 11.16 22.70
C THR A 387 5.18 10.38 22.19
N ILE A 388 4.03 11.03 22.13
CA ILE A 388 2.87 10.56 21.36
C ILE A 388 2.55 11.57 20.26
N SER A 389 2.16 11.08 19.09
CA SER A 389 1.80 11.97 17.97
C SER A 389 0.67 11.41 17.10
N TYR A 390 -0.11 12.32 16.53
CA TYR A 390 -1.03 12.05 15.42
C TYR A 390 -0.48 12.75 14.19
N PHE A 391 -0.24 12.00 13.13
CA PHE A 391 0.03 12.53 11.80
C PHE A 391 -1.19 12.32 10.91
N HIS A 392 -1.64 13.37 10.23
CA HIS A 392 -2.61 13.21 9.16
C HIS A 392 -2.02 12.46 7.96
N SER A 393 -2.88 11.92 7.08
CA SER A 393 -2.42 11.58 5.73
C SER A 393 -1.75 12.80 5.11
N ASN A 394 -0.61 12.57 4.46
CA ASN A 394 0.34 13.64 4.16
C ASN A 394 0.55 13.88 2.66
N PHE A 395 -0.28 13.33 1.78
CA PHE A 395 -0.36 13.77 0.39
C PHE A 395 -1.59 14.64 0.18
N ILE A 396 -1.43 15.95 0.40
CA ILE A 396 -2.50 16.95 0.20
C ILE A 396 -1.98 18.05 -0.73
N PRO A 397 -2.27 17.98 -2.04
CA PRO A 397 -1.95 19.06 -2.96
C PRO A 397 -2.57 20.38 -2.50
N ARG A 398 -1.82 21.48 -2.57
CA ARG A 398 -2.40 22.81 -2.33
C ARG A 398 -3.35 23.13 -3.46
N ARG A 399 -4.57 23.55 -3.10
CA ARG A 399 -5.67 23.81 -4.03
C ARG A 399 -6.29 25.18 -3.79
N ASP A 400 -6.97 25.71 -4.80
CA ASP A 400 -7.82 26.90 -4.65
C ASP A 400 -9.12 26.51 -3.92
N ALA A 401 -9.37 27.14 -2.77
CA ALA A 401 -10.49 26.85 -1.89
C ALA A 401 -11.85 27.30 -2.44
N ARG A 402 -11.89 28.00 -3.59
CA ARG A 402 -13.16 28.36 -4.25
C ARG A 402 -13.89 27.18 -4.87
N PHE A 403 -13.19 26.07 -5.11
CA PHE A 403 -13.76 24.86 -5.69
C PHE A 403 -14.17 23.84 -4.62
N ASP A 404 -15.20 23.06 -4.92
CA ASP A 404 -15.58 21.89 -4.13
C ASP A 404 -14.86 20.66 -4.67
N TRP A 405 -13.71 20.35 -4.08
CA TRP A 405 -12.82 19.25 -4.51
C TRP A 405 -13.37 17.85 -4.25
N ARG A 406 -14.46 17.72 -3.48
CA ARG A 406 -15.19 16.45 -3.29
C ARG A 406 -15.88 15.94 -4.56
N ARG A 407 -15.78 16.68 -5.66
CA ARG A 407 -16.43 16.42 -6.95
C ARG A 407 -15.43 16.70 -8.06
N ALA A 408 -15.67 16.12 -9.23
CA ALA A 408 -14.89 16.47 -10.40
C ALA A 408 -14.98 17.98 -10.70
N VAL A 409 -13.84 18.66 -10.81
CA VAL A 409 -13.72 20.09 -11.08
C VAL A 409 -13.54 20.36 -12.57
N ASP A 410 -13.73 21.60 -13.05
CA ASP A 410 -13.54 21.92 -14.47
C ASP A 410 -12.06 21.89 -14.87
N GLY A 411 -11.64 20.84 -15.57
CA GLY A 411 -10.24 20.65 -16.01
C GLY A 411 -9.74 21.73 -16.97
N SER A 412 -10.65 22.53 -17.55
CA SER A 412 -10.28 23.64 -18.42
C SER A 412 -9.97 24.95 -17.71
N ASP A 413 -10.24 25.07 -16.40
CA ASP A 413 -9.86 26.23 -15.60
C ASP A 413 -8.45 26.02 -15.01
N PRO A 414 -7.43 26.82 -15.40
CA PRO A 414 -6.07 26.70 -14.85
C PRO A 414 -5.98 26.86 -13.32
N ALA A 415 -6.97 27.46 -12.66
CA ALA A 415 -7.01 27.54 -11.20
C ALA A 415 -7.29 26.18 -10.53
N THR A 416 -7.68 25.16 -11.30
CA THR A 416 -7.78 23.77 -10.83
C THR A 416 -6.43 23.04 -10.85
N GLU A 417 -5.32 23.71 -11.19
CA GLU A 417 -4.00 23.11 -11.09
C GLU A 417 -3.59 22.87 -9.64
N TRP A 418 -2.97 21.72 -9.38
CA TRP A 418 -2.34 21.45 -8.10
C TRP A 418 -1.14 22.37 -7.88
N GLY A 419 -1.14 23.05 -6.74
CA GLY A 419 0.06 23.66 -6.19
C GLY A 419 0.97 22.63 -5.52
N PRO A 420 2.07 23.07 -4.89
CA PRO A 420 2.92 22.22 -4.08
C PRO A 420 2.10 21.50 -2.99
N VAL A 421 2.47 20.26 -2.68
CA VAL A 421 1.87 19.51 -1.56
C VAL A 421 2.09 20.27 -0.25
N LEU A 422 1.06 20.31 0.60
CA LEU A 422 1.13 20.92 1.93
C LEU A 422 2.21 20.23 2.77
N SER A 423 3.00 21.00 3.53
CA SER A 423 3.95 20.42 4.48
C SER A 423 3.19 19.71 5.62
N VAL A 424 3.85 18.80 6.35
CA VAL A 424 3.20 18.12 7.48
C VAL A 424 2.69 19.12 8.53
N GLU A 425 3.42 20.22 8.74
CA GLU A 425 3.04 21.31 9.66
C GLU A 425 1.82 22.11 9.18
N GLU A 426 1.53 22.11 7.88
CA GLU A 426 0.33 22.73 7.29
C GLU A 426 -0.90 21.81 7.37
N THR A 427 -0.73 20.56 7.81
CA THR A 427 -1.80 19.58 7.98
C THR A 427 -2.12 19.33 9.47
N PRO A 428 -3.27 18.75 9.82
CA PRO A 428 -3.59 18.37 11.19
C PRO A 428 -2.49 17.50 11.83
N LEU A 429 -1.79 18.06 12.82
CA LEU A 429 -0.68 17.41 13.52
C LEU A 429 -0.87 17.62 15.02
N LEU A 430 -0.71 16.56 15.81
CA LEU A 430 -0.63 16.65 17.27
C LEU A 430 0.67 16.03 17.75
N VAL A 431 1.35 16.71 18.67
CA VAL A 431 2.54 16.20 19.35
C VAL A 431 2.36 16.49 20.83
N ASN A 432 2.37 15.44 21.66
CA ASN A 432 2.25 15.53 23.11
C ASN A 432 1.12 16.47 23.59
N PRO A 433 -0.14 16.26 23.15
CA PRO A 433 -1.25 17.12 23.55
C PRO A 433 -1.45 17.14 25.07
N ALA A 434 -1.91 18.26 25.62
CA ALA A 434 -2.10 18.44 27.07
C ALA A 434 -3.13 17.49 27.68
N SER A 435 -4.06 16.95 26.87
CA SER A 435 -4.94 15.84 27.26
C SER A 435 -4.17 14.62 27.76
N GLY A 436 -2.94 14.41 27.29
CA GLY A 436 -2.10 13.24 27.56
C GLY A 436 -2.57 11.97 26.84
N TRP A 437 -3.45 12.10 25.86
CA TRP A 437 -3.89 11.03 24.98
C TRP A 437 -4.26 11.57 23.61
N LEU A 438 -4.17 10.73 22.59
CA LEU A 438 -4.73 10.96 21.27
C LEU A 438 -5.26 9.68 20.67
N TYR A 439 -6.21 9.78 19.74
CA TYR A 439 -6.78 8.65 19.04
C TYR A 439 -7.19 9.00 17.61
N ASN A 440 -7.44 7.97 16.81
CA ASN A 440 -8.26 8.09 15.62
C ASN A 440 -9.07 6.80 15.39
N THR A 441 -10.32 6.95 14.98
CA THR A 441 -11.22 5.85 14.64
C THR A 441 -11.77 6.01 13.22
N ASN A 442 -10.95 6.46 12.26
CA ASN A 442 -11.37 6.91 10.91
C ASN A 442 -12.32 8.11 10.91
N ASN A 443 -12.44 8.80 12.05
CA ASN A 443 -13.12 10.08 12.15
C ASN A 443 -12.17 11.22 11.78
N TRP A 444 -12.74 12.42 11.65
CA TRP A 444 -11.98 13.66 11.46
C TRP A 444 -10.93 13.90 12.58
N PRO A 445 -9.95 14.79 12.39
CA PRO A 445 -8.92 15.04 13.39
C PRO A 445 -9.36 16.02 14.48
N TRP A 446 -10.51 16.68 14.31
CA TRP A 446 -10.97 17.80 15.15
C TRP A 446 -11.35 17.39 16.58
N SER A 447 -11.44 16.08 16.86
CA SER A 447 -11.70 15.51 18.19
C SER A 447 -10.59 14.59 18.68
N ALA A 448 -9.47 14.47 17.94
CA ALA A 448 -8.42 13.47 18.12
C ALA A 448 -7.73 13.51 19.50
N ALA A 449 -7.81 14.62 20.24
CA ALA A 449 -7.22 14.80 21.57
C ALA A 449 -8.11 15.63 22.52
N GLY A 450 -9.44 15.55 22.36
CA GLY A 450 -10.39 16.29 23.20
C GLY A 450 -10.16 17.81 23.08
N PRO A 451 -10.09 18.58 24.20
CA PRO A 451 -9.82 20.01 24.15
C PRO A 451 -8.47 20.42 23.53
N SER A 452 -7.52 19.48 23.39
CA SER A 452 -6.22 19.72 22.76
C SER A 452 -6.22 19.44 21.25
N SER A 453 -7.37 19.10 20.65
CA SER A 453 -7.46 18.78 19.22
C SER A 453 -7.20 20.01 18.33
N PRO A 454 -6.75 19.81 17.08
CA PRO A 454 -6.63 20.89 16.11
C PRO A 454 -8.00 21.52 15.82
N LYS A 455 -8.05 22.82 15.53
CA LYS A 455 -9.29 23.51 15.18
C LYS A 455 -9.46 23.51 13.68
N GLN A 456 -10.61 23.06 13.19
CA GLN A 456 -10.91 23.03 11.76
C GLN A 456 -10.70 24.39 11.06
N ALA A 457 -11.03 25.50 11.72
CA ALA A 457 -10.90 26.85 11.18
C ALA A 457 -9.46 27.29 10.90
N ASP A 458 -8.47 26.57 11.43
CA ASP A 458 -7.05 26.88 11.23
C ASP A 458 -6.50 26.24 9.93
N TYR A 459 -7.31 25.46 9.20
CA TYR A 459 -6.90 24.72 8.00
C TYR A 459 -7.77 25.04 6.77
N PRO A 460 -7.25 24.88 5.54
CA PRO A 460 -8.06 24.95 4.33
C PRO A 460 -9.23 23.96 4.35
N PRO A 461 -10.38 24.30 3.76
CA PRO A 461 -11.60 23.46 3.85
C PRO A 461 -11.47 22.09 3.17
N TYR A 462 -10.48 21.90 2.29
CA TYR A 462 -10.25 20.66 1.55
C TYR A 462 -9.28 19.69 2.24
N VAL A 463 -8.71 20.02 3.41
CA VAL A 463 -7.74 19.13 4.06
C VAL A 463 -8.38 17.84 4.59
N GLU A 464 -9.67 17.87 4.92
CA GLU A 464 -10.40 16.75 5.52
C GLU A 464 -11.87 16.82 5.09
N ASN A 465 -12.35 15.73 4.49
CA ASN A 465 -13.75 15.56 4.07
C ASN A 465 -14.54 14.63 5.00
N GLY A 466 -13.85 13.96 5.93
CA GLY A 466 -14.40 13.08 6.94
C GLY A 466 -15.25 13.78 7.99
N ALA A 467 -15.99 12.97 8.75
CA ALA A 467 -16.87 13.43 9.81
C ALA A 467 -16.55 12.71 11.13
N GLU A 468 -17.21 13.14 12.21
CA GLU A 468 -17.24 12.34 13.44
C GLU A 468 -17.97 11.02 13.22
N ASN A 469 -17.64 10.00 14.01
CA ASN A 469 -18.38 8.75 14.05
C ASN A 469 -18.63 8.27 15.49
N ALA A 470 -19.51 7.28 15.63
CA ALA A 470 -19.88 6.75 16.95
C ALA A 470 -18.68 6.16 17.71
N ARG A 471 -17.70 5.56 17.00
CA ARG A 471 -16.48 5.02 17.61
C ARG A 471 -15.59 6.14 18.18
N GLY A 472 -15.54 7.31 17.53
CA GLY A 472 -14.76 8.44 18.02
C GLY A 472 -15.35 9.03 19.30
N LEU A 473 -16.67 9.20 19.34
CA LEU A 473 -17.39 9.60 20.56
C LEU A 473 -17.17 8.60 21.72
N HIS A 474 -17.15 7.31 21.40
CA HIS A 474 -16.85 6.26 22.38
C HIS A 474 -15.39 6.29 22.85
N ALA A 475 -14.44 6.50 21.94
CA ALA A 475 -13.03 6.64 22.28
C ALA A 475 -12.80 7.80 23.27
N VAL A 476 -13.42 8.95 23.04
CA VAL A 476 -13.36 10.08 24.00
C VAL A 476 -13.89 9.65 25.37
N ARG A 477 -15.01 8.92 25.44
CA ARG A 477 -15.60 8.47 26.71
C ARG A 477 -14.67 7.59 27.53
N VAL A 478 -13.92 6.67 26.90
CA VAL A 478 -13.01 5.75 27.61
C VAL A 478 -11.64 6.36 27.92
N LEU A 479 -11.31 7.49 27.29
CA LEU A 479 -10.03 8.19 27.43
C LEU A 479 -10.10 9.42 28.33
N GLN A 480 -11.20 10.16 28.24
CA GLN A 480 -11.38 11.41 28.96
C GLN A 480 -11.36 11.19 30.47
N ASP A 481 -10.71 12.11 31.18
CA ASP A 481 -10.57 12.14 32.65
C ASP A 481 -9.87 10.94 33.29
N LYS A 482 -9.55 9.89 32.52
CA LYS A 482 -8.78 8.75 33.00
C LYS A 482 -7.30 9.10 33.11
N LYS A 483 -6.75 8.84 34.31
CA LYS A 483 -5.32 8.90 34.62
C LYS A 483 -4.86 7.50 35.04
N ASP A 484 -3.55 7.31 35.11
CA ASP A 484 -2.91 6.06 35.54
C ASP A 484 -3.25 4.82 34.70
N PHE A 485 -3.33 4.98 33.38
CA PHE A 485 -3.46 3.86 32.45
C PHE A 485 -2.34 2.82 32.67
N THR A 486 -2.75 1.56 32.78
CA THR A 486 -1.92 0.37 32.57
C THR A 486 -2.24 -0.27 31.23
N LEU A 487 -1.44 -1.25 30.81
CA LEU A 487 -1.71 -2.05 29.61
C LEU A 487 -3.09 -2.73 29.69
N GLU A 488 -3.40 -3.34 30.83
CA GLU A 488 -4.70 -4.01 31.08
C GLU A 488 -5.85 -3.02 31.00
N SER A 489 -5.66 -1.81 31.52
CA SER A 489 -6.69 -0.78 31.50
C SER A 489 -6.92 -0.17 30.11
N LEU A 490 -5.89 -0.19 29.24
CA LEU A 490 -6.00 0.20 27.83
C LEU A 490 -6.67 -0.92 27.03
N LEU A 491 -6.32 -2.18 27.29
CA LEU A 491 -7.01 -3.34 26.73
C LEU A 491 -8.50 -3.33 27.11
N ALA A 492 -8.83 -3.12 28.38
CA ALA A 492 -10.22 -3.02 28.82
C ALA A 492 -10.97 -1.89 28.10
N ALA A 493 -10.33 -0.74 27.85
CA ALA A 493 -10.92 0.34 27.07
C ALA A 493 -11.12 -0.04 25.59
N ALA A 494 -10.19 -0.80 25.00
CA ALA A 494 -10.30 -1.28 23.62
C ALA A 494 -11.43 -2.30 23.41
N TYR A 495 -11.77 -3.07 24.45
CA TYR A 495 -12.86 -4.05 24.46
C TYR A 495 -14.16 -3.52 25.09
N ASP A 496 -14.22 -2.24 25.47
CA ASP A 496 -15.45 -1.65 25.97
C ASP A 496 -16.53 -1.75 24.88
N SER A 497 -17.71 -2.27 25.24
CA SER A 497 -18.78 -2.57 24.29
C SER A 497 -19.92 -1.55 24.34
N TYR A 498 -19.71 -0.39 24.95
CA TYR A 498 -20.73 0.64 25.03
C TYR A 498 -21.11 1.13 23.63
N LEU A 499 -22.41 1.33 23.40
CA LEU A 499 -22.95 1.76 22.11
C LEU A 499 -23.53 3.18 22.25
N PRO A 500 -22.78 4.24 21.88
CA PRO A 500 -23.19 5.63 22.10
C PRO A 500 -24.52 6.02 21.48
N TRP A 501 -24.96 5.30 20.45
CA TRP A 501 -26.25 5.53 19.81
C TRP A 501 -27.43 5.33 20.78
N PHE A 502 -27.39 4.28 21.60
CA PHE A 502 -28.50 3.93 22.49
C PHE A 502 -28.67 4.90 23.66
N GLU A 503 -27.61 5.64 24.03
CA GLU A 503 -27.70 6.72 25.03
C GLU A 503 -28.70 7.80 24.61
N LYS A 504 -28.77 8.10 23.30
CA LYS A 504 -29.65 9.12 22.75
C LYS A 504 -31.07 8.61 22.54
N THR A 505 -31.21 7.35 22.14
CA THR A 505 -32.51 6.82 21.70
C THR A 505 -33.29 6.14 22.82
N LEU A 506 -32.64 5.48 23.79
CA LEU A 506 -33.35 4.79 24.86
C LEU A 506 -34.21 5.71 25.75
N PRO A 507 -33.79 6.94 26.11
CA PRO A 507 -34.65 7.82 26.90
C PRO A 507 -35.91 8.31 26.17
N ALA A 508 -35.94 8.21 24.84
CA ALA A 508 -37.07 8.60 23.99
C ALA A 508 -38.01 7.43 23.63
N LEU A 509 -37.62 6.20 23.98
CA LEU A 509 -38.40 4.97 23.86
C LEU A 509 -39.08 4.65 25.19
#